data_AF-A0AAP8T1T5-F1
#
_entry.id   AF-A0AAP8T1T5-F1
#
_cell.length_a   1.000
_cell.length_b   1.000
_cell.length_c   1.000
_cell.angle_alpha   90.00
_cell.angle_beta   90.00
_cell.angle_gamma   90.00
#
_symmetry.space_group_name_H-M   'P 1'
#
loop_
_entity.id
_entity.type
_entity.pdbx_description
1 polymer ?
#
loop_
_entity_poly.entity_id
_entity_poly.type
_entity_poly.pdbx_seq_one_letter_code
_entity_poly.pdbx_strand_id
1 'polypeptide(L)'
;TLMCIPTVVKISEDSFMAVPNELKDASYALGSTHFQMIRRVLIPASSSGVTTAIILGMARAIGETMAVVMVIGNTAQIAKSLT
;
A
#
# COMPACT_ATOMS: atom_id res chain seq x y z
N THR A 1 -12.79 -2.29 2.82
CA THR A 1 -11.46 -1.76 3.18
C THR A 1 -10.51 -2.81 3.74
N LEU A 2 -11.00 -3.91 4.33
CA LEU A 2 -10.14 -4.96 4.89
C LEU A 2 -9.32 -5.71 3.83
N MET A 3 -9.74 -5.73 2.55
CA MET A 3 -8.98 -6.39 1.49
C MET A 3 -7.85 -5.55 0.88
N CYS A 4 -7.86 -4.23 1.04
CA CYS A 4 -6.78 -3.36 0.54
C CYS A 4 -5.52 -3.42 1.43
N ILE A 5 -5.72 -3.63 2.74
CA ILE A 5 -4.64 -3.68 3.75
C ILE A 5 -3.54 -4.70 3.43
N PRO A 6 -3.83 -6.00 3.18
CA PRO A 6 -2.77 -6.99 2.96
C PRO A 6 -1.93 -6.68 1.71
N THR A 7 -2.56 -6.15 0.66
CA THR A 7 -1.86 -5.79 -0.59
C THR A 7 -0.92 -4.60 -0.37
N VAL A 8 -1.40 -3.53 0.28
CA VAL A 8 -0.57 -2.34 0.55
C VAL A 8 0.60 -2.66 1.48
N VAL A 9 0.38 -3.48 2.51
CA VAL A 9 1.44 -3.90 3.43
C VAL A 9 2.50 -4.72 2.69
N LYS A 10 2.09 -5.68 1.86
CA LYS A 10 3.02 -6.51 1.07
C LYS A 10 3.89 -5.69 0.14
N ILE A 11 3.29 -4.75 -0.60
CA ILE A 11 4.04 -3.92 -1.55
C ILE A 11 4.98 -2.96 -0.82
N SER A 12 4.57 -2.46 0.34
CA SER A 12 5.45 -1.65 1.19
C SER A 12 6.63 -2.48 1.70
N GLU A 13 6.40 -3.72 2.15
CA GLU A 13 7.44 -4.66 2.56
C GLU A 13 8.44 -4.95 1.43
N ASP A 14 7.94 -5.29 0.23
CA ASP A 14 8.77 -5.48 -0.96
C ASP A 14 9.59 -4.23 -1.32
N SER A 15 9.01 -3.05 -1.16
CA SER A 15 9.69 -1.78 -1.41
C SER A 15 10.88 -1.54 -0.47
N PHE A 16 10.76 -1.98 0.79
CA PHE A 16 11.87 -1.91 1.74
C PHE A 16 12.90 -3.01 1.49
N MET A 17 12.48 -4.21 1.09
CA MET A 17 13.37 -5.32 0.74
C MET A 17 14.17 -5.07 -0.54
N ALA A 18 13.61 -4.28 -1.46
CA ALA A 18 14.31 -3.87 -2.68
C ALA A 18 15.53 -2.97 -2.41
N VAL A 19 15.64 -2.37 -1.22
CA VAL A 19 16.81 -1.57 -0.84
C VAL A 19 17.98 -2.50 -0.51
N PRO A 20 19.12 -2.40 -1.23
CA PRO A 20 20.26 -3.28 -1.01
C PRO A 20 20.84 -3.10 0.40
N ASN A 21 21.22 -4.22 1.04
CA ASN A 21 21.77 -4.21 2.40
C ASN A 21 23.09 -3.45 2.50
N GLU A 22 23.86 -3.34 1.41
CA GLU A 22 25.08 -2.52 1.32
C GLU A 22 24.85 -1.06 1.73
N LEU A 23 23.67 -0.49 1.48
CA LEU A 23 23.34 0.87 1.92
C LEU A 23 23.21 0.96 3.44
N LYS A 24 22.75 -0.10 4.11
CA LYS A 24 22.69 -0.16 5.58
C LYS A 24 24.10 -0.26 6.15
N ASP A 25 24.93 -1.16 5.60
CA ASP A 25 26.32 -1.35 6.03
C ASP A 25 27.17 -0.09 5.82
N ALA A 26 27.01 0.59 4.68
CA ALA A 26 27.65 1.88 4.43
C ALA A 26 27.20 2.94 5.44
N SER A 27 25.90 2.99 5.78
CA SER A 27 25.37 3.94 6.77
C SER A 27 25.90 3.65 8.18
N TYR A 28 26.09 2.39 8.56
CA TYR A 28 26.74 2.00 9.82
C TYR A 28 28.24 2.32 9.83
N ALA A 29 28.94 2.10 8.72
CA ALA A 29 30.36 2.46 8.58
C ALA A 29 30.59 3.97 8.67
N LEU A 30 29.62 4.77 8.24
CA LEU A 30 29.57 6.22 8.41
C LEU A 30 29.21 6.66 9.84
N GLY A 31 28.98 5.74 10.78
CA GLY A 31 28.64 6.03 12.16
C GLY A 31 27.21 6.53 12.38
N SER A 32 26.29 6.33 11.42
CA SER A 32 24.89 6.73 11.59
C SER A 32 24.14 5.81 12.56
N THR A 33 23.26 6.39 13.36
CA THR A 33 22.32 5.64 14.19
C THR A 33 21.22 5.00 13.34
N HIS A 34 20.56 3.95 13.87
CA HIS A 34 19.50 3.23 13.15
C HIS A 34 18.38 4.15 12.65
N PHE A 35 17.94 5.11 13.47
CA PHE A 35 16.89 6.07 13.08
C PHE A 35 17.35 7.02 11.97
N GLN A 36 18.63 7.41 12.01
CA GLN A 36 19.22 8.30 11.01
C GLN A 36 19.39 7.57 9.67
N MET A 37 19.81 6.30 9.68
CA MET A 37 19.85 5.44 8.50
C MET A 37 18.46 5.27 7.87
N ILE A 38 17.42 5.01 8.68
CA ILE A 38 16.05 4.89 8.17
C ILE A 38 15.61 6.16 7.44
N ARG A 39 15.76 7.34 8.07
CA ARG A 39 15.26 8.59 7.49
C ARG A 39 16.06 9.10 6.30
N ARG A 40 17.38 8.94 6.33
CA ARG A 40 18.29 9.54 5.33
C ARG A 40 18.68 8.62 4.20
N VAL A 41 18.58 7.31 4.41
CA VAL A 41 18.99 6.29 3.42
C VAL A 41 17.80 5.43 3.02
N LEU A 42 17.14 4.77 3.99
CA LEU A 42 16.09 3.80 3.67
C LEU A 42 14.87 4.45 2.98
N ILE A 43 14.30 5.51 3.57
CA ILE A 43 13.13 6.21 3.02
C ILE A 43 13.36 6.75 1.59
N PRO A 44 14.45 7.49 1.30
CA PRO A 44 14.70 7.95 -0.06
C PRO A 44 15.06 6.80 -1.01
N ALA A 45 15.79 5.78 -0.57
CA ALA A 45 16.12 4.62 -1.41
C ALA A 45 14.90 3.77 -1.76
N SER A 46 13.90 3.67 -0.86
CA SER A 46 12.65 2.96 -1.11
C SER A 46 11.55 3.85 -1.74
N SER A 47 11.85 5.10 -2.09
CA SER A 47 10.84 6.09 -2.52
C SER A 47 10.05 5.65 -3.76
N SER A 48 10.69 4.98 -4.72
CA SER A 48 10.04 4.43 -5.91
C SER A 48 8.99 3.36 -5.57
N GLY A 49 9.33 2.48 -4.62
CA GLY A 49 8.43 1.45 -4.12
C GLY A 49 7.27 2.01 -3.30
N VAL A 50 7.55 2.98 -2.41
CA VAL A 50 6.50 3.67 -1.63
C VAL A 50 5.50 4.39 -2.53
N THR A 51 5.97 5.06 -3.59
CA THR A 51 5.10 5.73 -4.56
C THR A 51 4.20 4.71 -5.28
N THR A 52 4.75 3.55 -5.65
CA THR A 52 4.01 2.46 -6.28
C THR A 52 2.96 1.88 -5.33
N ALA A 53 3.29 1.69 -4.05
CA ALA A 53 2.37 1.22 -3.01
C ALA A 53 1.16 2.15 -2.84
N ILE A 54 1.39 3.47 -2.87
CA ILE A 54 0.33 4.48 -2.73
C ILE A 54 -0.61 4.42 -3.93
N ILE A 55 -0.07 4.39 -5.15
CA ILE A 55 -0.87 4.35 -6.39
C ILE A 55 -1.72 3.06 -6.41
N LEU A 56 -1.13 1.91 -6.09
CA LEU A 56 -1.87 0.65 -6.11
C LEU A 56 -2.90 0.57 -4.98
N GLY A 57 -2.59 1.11 -3.80
CA GLY A 57 -3.55 1.23 -2.70
C GLY A 57 -4.78 2.07 -3.07
N MET A 58 -4.59 3.19 -3.78
CA MET A 58 -5.69 3.99 -4.31
C MET A 58 -6.52 3.22 -5.34
N ALA A 59 -5.87 2.56 -6.31
CA ALA A 59 -6.55 1.72 -7.30
C ALA A 59 -7.39 0.61 -6.64
N ARG A 60 -6.89 0.01 -5.55
CA ARG A 60 -7.62 -1.03 -4.83
C ARG A 60 -8.76 -0.50 -3.96
N ALA A 61 -8.62 0.70 -3.39
CA ALA A 61 -9.71 1.37 -2.68
C ALA A 61 -10.90 1.62 -3.62
N ILE A 62 -10.64 2.00 -4.87
CA ILE A 62 -11.65 2.13 -5.92
C ILE A 62 -12.27 0.77 -6.28
N GLY A 63 -11.45 -0.29 -6.36
CA GLY A 63 -11.94 -1.64 -6.62
C GLY A 63 -12.87 -2.18 -5.51
N GLU A 64 -12.64 -1.81 -4.25
CA GLU A 64 -13.56 -2.16 -3.16
C GLU A 64 -14.88 -1.38 -3.22
N THR A 65 -14.89 -0.09 -3.60
CA THR A 65 -16.17 0.62 -3.83
C THR A 65 -16.93 0.05 -5.02
N MET A 66 -16.25 -0.39 -6.08
CA MET A 66 -16.88 -1.12 -7.19
C MET A 66 -17.48 -2.45 -6.73
N ALA A 67 -16.77 -3.22 -5.89
CA ALA A 67 -17.29 -4.46 -5.32
C ALA A 67 -18.51 -4.20 -4.42
N VAL A 68 -18.49 -3.14 -3.61
CA VAL A 68 -19.61 -2.73 -2.76
C VAL A 68 -20.80 -2.28 -3.62
N VAL A 69 -20.59 -1.45 -4.64
CA VAL A 69 -21.66 -1.03 -5.56
C VAL A 69 -22.24 -2.21 -6.35
N MET A 70 -21.43 -3.22 -6.69
CA MET A 70 -21.91 -4.44 -7.35
C MET A 70 -22.66 -5.37 -6.40
N VAL A 71 -22.25 -5.44 -5.13
CA VAL A 71 -22.95 -6.20 -4.07
C VAL A 71 -24.28 -5.56 -3.70
N ILE A 72 -24.32 -4.24 -3.55
CA ILE A 72 -25.57 -3.48 -3.35
C ILE A 72 -26.37 -3.43 -4.67
N GLY A 73 -25.66 -3.60 -5.78
CA GLY A 73 -26.06 -3.79 -7.18
C GLY A 73 -27.51 -3.51 -7.46
N ASN A 74 -27.86 -2.29 -7.86
CA ASN A 74 -29.18 -1.87 -8.36
C ASN A 74 -30.35 -2.74 -7.85
N THR A 75 -30.42 -3.00 -6.54
CA THR A 75 -31.61 -3.61 -5.98
C THR A 75 -32.61 -2.48 -5.92
N ALA A 76 -33.15 -2.11 -7.09
CA ALA A 76 -34.42 -1.43 -7.14
C ALA A 76 -35.36 -2.39 -6.45
N GLN A 77 -35.58 -2.17 -5.15
CA GLN A 77 -36.72 -2.66 -4.40
C GLN A 77 -37.96 -2.03 -5.06
N ILE A 78 -38.23 -2.38 -6.33
CA ILE A 78 -39.53 -2.17 -6.92
C ILE A 78 -40.39 -3.13 -6.14
N ALA A 79 -41.12 -2.59 -5.17
CA ALA A 79 -42.12 -3.32 -4.41
C ALA A 79 -43.00 -4.05 -5.43
N LYS A 80 -42.77 -5.35 -5.57
CA LYS A 80 -43.52 -6.20 -6.48
C LYS A 80 -44.89 -6.38 -5.85
N SER A 81 -45.80 -5.51 -6.27
CA SER A 81 -47.26 -5.63 -6.30
C SER A 81 -47.91 -6.38 -5.13
N LEU A 82 -48.70 -5.66 -4.35
CA LEU A 82 -49.84 -6.24 -3.64
C LEU A 82 -51.11 -5.67 -4.29
N THR A 83 -51.59 -6.43 -5.27
CA THR A 83 -53.04 -6.65 -5.48
C THR A 83 -53.61 -7.21 -4.19
#